data_AF-A0A941ULJ7-F1
#
_entry.id   AF-A0A941ULJ7-F1
#
_cell.length_a   1.000
_cell.length_b   1.000
_cell.length_c   1.000
_cell.angle_alpha   90.00
_cell.angle_beta   90.00
_cell.angle_gamma   90.00
#
_symmetry.space_group_name_H-M   'P 1'
#
loop_
_entity.id
_entity.type
_entity.pdbx_description
1 polymer ?
#
loop_
_entity_poly.entity_id
_entity_poly.type
_entity_poly.pdbx_seq_one_letter_code
_entity_poly.pdbx_strand_id
1 'polypeptide(L)'
;VGNRSPASAEVVEWVREAGRRETEAVTLGLAWPRAVLSLGHIAVPMPHDDPLYGLAPEATGQAGAPSLGGPAPRGESGALVVPLGSLARVRSNPFFAVITRRLDEAVRLDLQACGPGCETLFAGQTQ
;
A
#
# COMPACT_ATOMS: atom_id res chain seq x y z
N VAL A 1 10.06 0.45 -1.79
CA VAL A 1 9.58 -0.03 -0.48
C VAL A 1 9.76 -1.53 -0.42
N GLY A 2 10.29 -2.07 0.67
CA GLY A 2 10.51 -3.50 0.85
C GLY A 2 10.99 -3.82 2.26
N ASN A 3 11.21 -5.11 2.55
CA ASN A 3 11.78 -5.52 3.83
C ASN A 3 13.17 -4.89 4.03
N ARG A 4 13.50 -4.52 5.28
CA ARG A 4 14.84 -4.04 5.67
C ARG A 4 15.92 -5.07 5.34
N SER A 5 15.61 -6.34 5.58
CA SER A 5 16.48 -7.47 5.28
C SER A 5 15.64 -8.73 5.03
N PRO A 6 16.21 -9.79 4.44
CA PRO A 6 15.47 -11.04 4.20
C PRO A 6 14.91 -11.72 5.47
N ALA A 7 15.52 -11.44 6.63
CA ALA A 7 15.13 -12.03 7.92
C ALA A 7 14.18 -11.14 8.74
N SER A 8 13.86 -9.93 8.27
CA SER A 8 13.02 -8.97 8.98
C SER A 8 11.74 -8.68 8.21
N ALA A 9 10.62 -8.60 8.93
CA ALA A 9 9.37 -8.08 8.39
C ALA A 9 9.30 -6.55 8.45
N GLU A 10 10.27 -5.87 9.07
CA GLU A 10 10.30 -4.41 9.10
C GLU A 10 10.43 -3.84 7.68
N VAL A 11 9.63 -2.84 7.36
CA VAL A 11 9.58 -2.25 6.02
C VAL A 11 10.31 -0.92 5.99
N VAL A 12 11.16 -0.78 4.98
CA VAL A 12 11.89 0.45 4.69
C VAL A 12 11.56 0.96 3.28
N GLU A 13 11.69 2.26 3.12
CA GLU A 13 11.73 2.89 1.81
C GLU A 13 13.18 2.96 1.34
N TRP A 14 13.45 2.33 0.19
CA TRP A 14 14.75 2.41 -0.46
C TRP A 14 14.74 3.59 -1.42
N VAL A 15 15.52 4.63 -1.10
CA VAL A 15 15.59 5.88 -1.85
C VAL A 15 16.94 5.96 -2.57
N ARG A 16 16.92 6.32 -3.84
CA ARG A 16 18.13 6.62 -4.61
C ARG A 16 17.98 7.99 -5.23
N GLU A 17 18.78 8.93 -4.74
CA GLU A 17 18.76 10.31 -5.20
C GLU A 17 19.24 10.45 -6.64
N ALA A 18 18.73 11.49 -7.31
CA ALA A 18 19.13 11.82 -8.67
C ALA A 18 20.65 12.00 -8.75
N GLY A 19 21.29 11.28 -9.68
CA GLY A 19 22.74 11.31 -9.88
C GLY A 19 23.57 10.48 -8.89
N ARG A 20 22.96 9.82 -7.89
CA ARG A 20 23.66 8.86 -7.00
C ARG A 20 23.49 7.41 -7.44
N ARG A 21 24.47 6.57 -7.07
CA ARG A 21 24.40 5.10 -7.28
C ARG A 21 23.96 4.39 -6.01
N GLU A 22 24.32 4.94 -4.87
CA GLU A 22 23.99 4.42 -3.55
C GLU A 22 22.50 4.58 -3.26
N THR A 23 21.96 3.66 -2.47
CA THR A 23 20.57 3.71 -2.02
C THR A 23 20.58 3.83 -0.50
N GLU A 24 19.71 4.68 0.03
CA GLU A 24 19.51 4.87 1.46
C GLU A 24 18.20 4.21 1.90
N ALA A 25 18.18 3.65 3.11
CA ALA A 25 17.00 3.05 3.71
C ALA A 25 16.36 4.02 4.71
N VAL A 26 15.15 4.48 4.41
CA VAL A 26 14.33 5.30 5.31
C VAL A 26 13.36 4.38 6.07
N THR A 27 13.43 4.41 7.40
CA THR A 27 12.55 3.62 8.28
C THR A 27 11.12 4.14 8.21
N LEU A 28 10.15 3.26 7.94
CA LEU A 28 8.73 3.63 7.82
C LEU A 28 7.89 3.32 9.08
N GLY A 29 8.41 2.55 10.03
CA GLY A 29 7.64 2.09 11.19
C GLY A 29 6.52 1.09 10.84
N LEU A 30 6.61 0.46 9.67
CA LEU A 30 5.64 -0.51 9.16
C LEU A 30 6.24 -1.91 9.15
N ALA A 31 5.36 -2.92 9.17
CA ALA A 31 5.73 -4.32 9.04
C ALA A 31 5.04 -4.95 7.82
N TRP A 32 5.75 -5.83 7.12
CA TRP A 32 5.25 -6.55 5.96
C TRP A 32 4.19 -7.57 6.41
N PRO A 33 2.98 -7.58 5.82
CA PRO A 33 1.93 -8.49 6.26
C PRO A 33 2.31 -9.95 6.03
N ARG A 34 2.15 -10.80 7.05
CA ARG A 34 2.54 -12.23 6.99
C ARG A 34 1.86 -13.03 5.87
N ALA A 35 0.64 -12.64 5.50
CA ALA A 35 -0.13 -13.31 4.46
C ALA A 35 0.18 -12.81 3.04
N VAL A 36 1.09 -11.83 2.90
CA VAL A 36 1.47 -11.22 1.63
C VAL A 36 2.90 -11.58 1.31
N LEU A 37 3.14 -12.24 0.17
CA LEU A 37 4.51 -12.55 -0.27
C LEU A 37 5.15 -11.37 -1.02
N SER A 38 4.39 -10.73 -1.91
CA SER A 38 4.84 -9.63 -2.75
C SER A 38 3.65 -8.74 -3.13
N LEU A 39 3.91 -7.47 -3.42
CA LEU A 39 2.92 -6.55 -3.99
C LEU A 39 3.13 -6.46 -5.50
N GLY A 40 2.12 -6.86 -6.27
CA GLY A 40 2.12 -6.73 -7.74
C GLY A 40 1.65 -5.34 -8.21
N HIS A 41 1.79 -5.08 -9.51
CA HIS A 41 1.41 -3.80 -10.16
C HIS A 41 -0.10 -3.48 -10.15
N ILE A 42 -0.93 -4.41 -9.68
CA ILE A 42 -2.42 -4.32 -9.64
C ILE A 42 -2.92 -4.29 -8.19
N ALA A 43 -2.07 -3.97 -7.20
CA ALA A 43 -2.60 -3.58 -5.90
C ALA A 43 -3.42 -2.32 -6.12
N VAL A 44 -4.75 -2.44 -6.06
CA VAL A 44 -5.67 -1.29 -6.14
C VAL A 44 -5.21 -0.30 -5.07
N PRO A 45 -5.19 1.02 -5.33
CA PRO A 45 -4.81 2.04 -4.35
C PRO A 45 -5.92 2.22 -3.31
N MET A 46 -6.34 1.11 -2.69
CA MET A 46 -7.24 1.09 -1.55
C MET A 46 -6.44 0.91 -0.25
N PRO A 47 -6.88 1.54 0.84
CA PRO A 47 -6.32 1.33 2.17
C PRO A 47 -6.33 -0.13 2.62
N HIS A 48 -5.41 -0.45 3.53
CA HIS A 48 -5.30 -1.79 4.13
C HIS A 48 -6.55 -2.18 4.96
N ASP A 49 -7.17 -1.17 5.55
CA ASP A 49 -8.33 -1.19 6.44
C ASP A 49 -9.65 -0.93 5.71
N ASP A 50 -9.62 -0.83 4.37
CA ASP A 50 -10.82 -0.63 3.57
C ASP A 50 -11.88 -1.71 3.87
N PRO A 51 -13.13 -1.35 4.18
CA PRO A 51 -14.15 -2.32 4.59
C PRO A 51 -14.43 -3.43 3.56
N LEU A 52 -14.22 -3.15 2.27
CA LEU A 52 -14.58 -4.05 1.18
C LEU A 52 -13.36 -4.78 0.60
N TYR A 53 -12.24 -4.10 0.42
CA TYR A 53 -11.02 -4.63 -0.23
C TYR A 53 -9.82 -4.78 0.70
N GLY A 54 -9.92 -4.30 1.95
CA GLY A 54 -8.87 -4.34 2.94
C GLY A 54 -8.48 -5.76 3.34
N LEU A 55 -7.20 -5.95 3.63
CA LEU A 55 -6.67 -7.19 4.20
C LEU A 55 -7.01 -7.31 5.70
N ALA A 56 -7.23 -6.18 6.38
CA ALA A 56 -7.72 -6.12 7.75
C ALA A 56 -8.81 -5.03 7.86
N PRO A 57 -10.01 -5.27 7.29
CA PRO A 57 -11.09 -4.31 7.31
C PRO A 57 -11.47 -3.96 8.76
N GLU A 58 -11.68 -2.67 9.03
CA GLU A 58 -12.28 -2.23 10.29
C GLU A 58 -13.70 -2.83 10.42
N ALA A 59 -14.07 -3.24 11.63
CA ALA A 59 -15.34 -3.92 11.91
C ALA A 59 -16.60 -3.03 11.70
N THR A 60 -16.40 -1.81 11.23
CA THR A 60 -17.42 -0.75 11.07
C THR A 60 -18.04 -0.69 9.68
N GLY A 61 -17.55 -1.45 8.70
CA GLY A 61 -18.24 -1.66 7.42
C GLY A 61 -19.62 -2.29 7.62
N GLN A 62 -20.61 -1.94 6.78
CA GLN A 62 -22.02 -2.38 6.93
C GLN A 62 -22.14 -3.76 7.56
N ALA A 63 -22.66 -3.82 8.79
CA ALA A 63 -22.79 -5.04 9.58
C ALA A 63 -23.40 -6.18 8.73
N GLY A 64 -22.54 -7.08 8.23
CA GLY A 64 -22.95 -8.27 7.46
C GLY A 64 -22.35 -8.44 6.06
N ALA A 65 -21.67 -7.45 5.47
CA ALA A 65 -21.02 -7.66 4.17
C ALA A 65 -19.65 -8.37 4.35
N PRO A 66 -19.43 -9.56 3.75
CA PRO A 66 -18.12 -10.20 3.80
C PRO A 66 -17.11 -9.37 3.00
N SER A 67 -15.94 -9.09 3.59
CA SER A 67 -14.83 -8.44 2.88
C SER A 67 -14.39 -9.31 1.70
N LEU A 68 -14.15 -8.69 0.55
CA LEU A 68 -13.59 -9.32 -0.64
C LEU A 68 -12.06 -9.40 -0.58
N GLY A 69 -11.44 -8.70 0.39
CA GLY A 69 -10.01 -8.68 0.65
C GLY A 69 -9.52 -9.79 1.57
N GLY A 70 -10.41 -10.41 2.37
CA GLY A 70 -10.11 -11.57 3.22
C GLY A 70 -11.00 -12.76 2.84
N PRO A 71 -10.51 -14.02 2.78
CA PRO A 71 -9.42 -14.60 3.57
C PRO A 71 -8.25 -15.16 2.75
N ALA A 72 -7.06 -15.20 3.36
CA ALA A 72 -5.95 -16.02 2.86
C ALA A 72 -6.30 -17.51 3.07
N PRO A 73 -6.20 -18.37 2.04
CA PRO A 73 -6.42 -19.79 2.21
C PRO A 73 -5.41 -20.36 3.21
N ARG A 74 -5.90 -20.99 4.27
CA ARG A 74 -5.08 -21.76 5.21
C ARG A 74 -5.19 -23.24 4.83
N GLY A 75 -4.05 -23.87 4.57
CA GLY A 75 -3.98 -25.29 4.24
C GLY A 75 -2.58 -25.83 4.53
N GLU A 76 -2.47 -27.15 4.63
CA GLU A 76 -1.20 -27.84 4.78
C GLU A 76 -0.54 -28.08 3.42
N SER A 77 0.79 -27.99 3.36
CA SER A 77 1.54 -28.24 2.13
C SER A 77 1.34 -29.70 1.70
N GLY A 78 0.79 -29.91 0.49
CA GLY A 78 0.56 -31.24 -0.09
C GLY A 78 -0.87 -31.78 0.01
N ALA A 79 -1.76 -31.15 0.77
CA ALA A 79 -3.17 -31.58 0.83
C ALA A 79 -4.00 -31.16 -0.38
N LEU A 80 -3.66 -30.02 -0.99
CA LEU A 80 -4.42 -29.47 -2.12
C LEU A 80 -3.46 -28.96 -3.21
N VAL A 81 -3.69 -29.37 -4.45
CA VAL A 81 -3.09 -28.70 -5.61
C VAL A 81 -3.87 -27.39 -5.83
N VAL A 82 -3.30 -26.28 -5.37
CA VAL A 82 -3.89 -24.94 -5.51
C VAL A 82 -3.43 -24.36 -6.85
N PRO A 83 -4.34 -24.08 -7.81
CA PRO A 83 -3.97 -23.37 -9.02
C PRO A 83 -3.30 -22.03 -8.68
N LEU A 84 -2.34 -21.56 -9.47
CA LEU A 84 -1.72 -20.24 -9.29
C LEU A 84 -2.77 -19.10 -9.24
N GLY A 85 -3.89 -19.24 -9.95
CA GLY A 85 -5.01 -18.29 -9.88
C GLY A 85 -5.79 -18.30 -8.56
N SER A 86 -5.61 -19.32 -7.73
CA SER A 86 -6.17 -19.45 -6.39
C SER A 86 -5.26 -18.85 -5.30
N LEU A 87 -4.02 -18.47 -5.63
CA LEU A 87 -3.31 -17.46 -4.84
C LEU A 87 -4.09 -16.15 -5.03
N ALA A 88 -4.90 -15.81 -4.03
CA ALA A 88 -5.71 -14.61 -4.07
C ALA A 88 -4.80 -13.41 -4.33
N ARG A 89 -5.04 -12.71 -5.44
CA ARG A 89 -4.37 -11.43 -5.72
C ARG A 89 -4.65 -10.50 -4.55
N VAL A 90 -3.61 -9.83 -4.06
CA VAL A 90 -3.73 -8.77 -3.07
C VAL A 90 -4.58 -7.64 -3.68
N ARG A 91 -5.70 -7.28 -3.02
CA ARG A 91 -6.71 -6.34 -3.53
C ARG A 91 -6.64 -4.94 -2.91
N SER A 92 -5.77 -4.75 -1.93
CA SER A 92 -5.50 -3.47 -1.26
C SER A 92 -4.00 -3.33 -1.02
N ASN A 93 -3.51 -2.11 -0.80
CA ASN A 93 -2.09 -1.88 -0.59
C ASN A 93 -1.79 -1.67 0.91
N PRO A 94 -1.07 -2.58 1.59
CA PRO A 94 -0.72 -2.41 3.01
C PRO A 94 0.17 -1.19 3.29
N PHE A 95 0.80 -0.63 2.25
CA PHE A 95 1.65 0.55 2.34
C PHE A 95 0.97 1.78 1.72
N PHE A 96 -0.36 1.79 1.59
CA PHE A 96 -1.12 2.92 1.05
C PHE A 96 -0.81 4.25 1.74
N ALA A 97 -0.64 4.24 3.07
CA ALA A 97 -0.27 5.43 3.84
C ALA A 97 1.08 6.05 3.41
N VAL A 98 2.01 5.24 2.88
CA VAL A 98 3.29 5.74 2.35
C VAL A 98 3.05 6.47 1.02
N ILE A 99 2.15 5.94 0.19
CA ILE A 99 1.80 6.52 -1.11
C ILE A 99 1.11 7.86 -0.91
N THR A 100 0.10 7.93 -0.04
CA THR A 100 -0.63 9.18 0.24
C THR A 100 0.29 10.24 0.81
N ARG A 101 1.14 9.90 1.79
CA ARG A 101 2.14 10.82 2.34
C ARG A 101 3.05 11.42 1.25
N ARG A 102 3.50 10.61 0.29
CA ARG A 102 4.36 11.05 -0.81
C ARG A 102 3.60 11.93 -1.81
N LEU A 103 2.35 11.61 -2.10
CA LEU A 103 1.48 12.45 -2.93
C LEU A 103 1.25 13.82 -2.27
N ASP A 104 0.91 13.84 -0.99
CA ASP A 104 0.71 15.08 -0.23
C ASP A 104 1.99 15.93 -0.21
N GLU A 105 3.16 15.28 -0.06
CA GLU A 105 4.47 15.94 -0.13
C GLU A 105 4.74 16.54 -1.51
N ALA A 106 4.51 15.79 -2.58
CA ALA A 106 4.69 16.26 -3.95
C ALA A 106 3.77 17.45 -4.28
N VAL A 107 2.47 17.32 -3.97
CA VAL A 107 1.48 18.39 -4.17
C VAL A 107 1.88 19.65 -3.40
N ARG A 108 2.33 19.52 -2.14
CA ARG A 108 2.78 20.66 -1.33
C ARG A 108 3.98 21.37 -1.95
N LEU A 109 4.97 20.62 -2.43
CA LEU A 109 6.16 21.19 -3.07
C LEU A 109 5.81 21.92 -4.37
N ASP A 110 4.92 21.34 -5.18
CA ASP A 110 4.44 21.95 -6.42
C ASP A 110 3.71 23.28 -6.15
N LEU A 111 2.81 23.29 -5.15
CA LEU A 111 2.09 24.51 -4.75
C LEU A 111 3.04 25.62 -4.26
N GLN A 112 4.12 25.26 -3.55
CA GLN A 112 5.14 26.22 -3.09
C GLN A 112 5.96 26.77 -4.25
N ALA A 113 6.28 25.95 -5.26
CA ALA A 113 7.07 26.35 -6.41
C ALA A 113 6.31 27.28 -7.38
N CYS A 114 4.99 27.15 -7.49
CA CYS A 114 4.17 27.94 -8.41
C CYS A 114 3.98 29.42 -8.02
N GLY A 115 4.30 29.83 -6.79
CA GLY A 115 4.11 31.21 -6.30
C GLY A 115 2.64 31.55 -5.93
N PRO A 116 2.35 32.80 -5.52
CA PRO A 116 1.00 33.18 -5.07
C PRO A 116 -0.04 33.10 -6.21
N GLY A 117 -1.13 32.35 -6.01
CA GLY A 117 -2.24 32.17 -6.97
C GLY A 117 -2.50 30.74 -7.43
N CYS A 118 -1.70 29.75 -7.01
CA CYS A 118 -1.87 28.36 -7.42
C CYS A 118 -3.06 27.63 -6.75
N GLU A 119 -3.49 28.08 -5.58
CA GLU A 119 -4.58 27.45 -4.80
C GLU A 119 -5.92 27.41 -5.58
N THR A 120 -6.14 28.36 -6.49
CA THR A 120 -7.33 28.44 -7.35
C THR A 120 -7.40 27.40 -8.46
N LEU A 121 -6.31 26.68 -8.78
CA LEU A 121 -6.32 25.66 -9.83
C LEU A 121 -6.92 24.32 -9.38
N PHE A 122 -6.89 24.00 -8.07
CA PHE A 122 -7.41 22.74 -7.52
C PHE A 122 -8.68 22.90 -6.66
N ALA A 123 -9.00 24.10 -6.21
CA ALA A 123 -10.24 24.37 -5.44
C ALA A 123 -11.53 24.33 -6.29
N GLY A 124 -11.43 24.17 -7.61
CA GLY A 124 -12.56 24.23 -8.55
C GLY A 124 -13.26 22.91 -8.88
N GLN A 125 -12.82 21.76 -8.35
CA GLN A 125 -13.44 20.46 -8.66
C GLN A 125 -13.67 19.61 -7.41
N THR A 126 -14.65 20.01 -6.61
CA THR A 126 -15.44 19.08 -5.82
C THR A 126 -16.88 19.56 -5.87
N GLN A 127 -17.66 18.95 -6.78
CA GLN A 127 -19.11 18.98 -6.76
C GLN A 127 -19.60 17.53 -6.74
#